data_AF-A0A1I9G9K9-F1
#
_entry.id   AF-A0A1I9G9K9-F1
#
_cell.length_a   1.000
_cell.length_b   1.000
_cell.length_c   1.000
_cell.angle_alpha   90.00
_cell.angle_beta   90.00
_cell.angle_gamma   90.00
#
_symmetry.space_group_name_H-M   'P 1'
#
loop_
_entity.id
_entity.type
_entity.pdbx_description
1 polymer ?
#
loop_
_entity_poly.entity_id
_entity_poly.type
_entity_poly.pdbx_seq_one_letter_code
_entity_poly.pdbx_strand_id
1 'polypeptide(L)'
;VPEKVMNLVKGGKTKSKESKGVIPVKRIKKEEDSDERIAVICQDGSRLELSQEASDQLRPHNYRFDPEFIPISDDCTEIQVFIENDILLVPPLRLVIPLNYPESKASIWRDRWSYGGVNLIDINTQFDKRLNMARNCRSITEIINAWKLASLHVLKIGSSSAST
;
A
#
# COMPACT_ATOMS: atom_id res chain seq x y z
N VAL A 1 20.92 39.38 41.27
CA VAL A 1 19.58 39.99 41.17
C VAL A 1 19.75 41.40 40.62
N PRO A 2 19.12 41.79 39.49
CA PRO A 2 19.08 41.11 38.20
C PRO A 2 19.36 42.07 37.00
N GLU A 3 19.52 41.44 35.82
CA GLU A 3 19.11 41.79 34.45
C GLU A 3 18.59 43.23 34.16
N LYS A 4 18.76 43.85 32.98
CA LYS A 4 18.15 43.40 31.71
C LYS A 4 18.41 44.43 30.56
N VAL A 5 18.49 43.90 29.33
CA VAL A 5 18.16 44.49 27.98
C VAL A 5 19.04 45.61 27.38
N MET A 6 19.63 45.35 26.21
CA MET A 6 19.21 45.92 24.91
C MET A 6 20.25 45.62 23.81
N ASN A 7 19.91 44.72 22.89
CA ASN A 7 20.59 44.61 21.60
C ASN A 7 19.76 45.31 20.52
N LEU A 8 20.46 46.18 19.79
CA LEU A 8 19.96 47.12 18.80
C LEU A 8 19.86 46.50 17.40
N VAL A 9 18.89 47.01 16.65
CA VAL A 9 18.30 46.57 15.37
C VAL A 9 19.11 47.01 14.13
N LYS A 10 18.92 46.29 13.01
CA LYS A 10 18.68 46.72 11.60
C LYS A 10 19.53 45.89 10.62
N GLY A 11 19.10 45.39 9.45
CA GLY A 11 17.92 45.44 8.58
C GLY A 11 18.19 44.38 7.46
N GLY A 12 17.40 44.07 6.44
CA GLY A 12 16.14 44.53 5.87
C GLY A 12 15.65 43.46 4.86
N LYS A 13 14.42 43.64 4.36
CA LYS A 13 13.66 42.72 3.48
C LYS A 13 14.24 42.60 2.06
N THR A 14 14.16 41.39 1.49
CA THR A 14 13.76 41.17 0.08
C THR A 14 13.05 39.82 -0.07
N LYS A 15 11.81 39.86 -0.59
CA LYS A 15 11.05 38.72 -1.12
C LYS A 15 11.58 38.38 -2.52
N SER A 16 11.71 37.11 -2.84
CA SER A 16 11.47 36.61 -4.20
C SER A 16 10.97 35.17 -4.17
N LYS A 17 10.07 34.85 -5.11
CA LYS A 17 9.19 33.67 -5.16
C LYS A 17 9.87 32.43 -5.76
N GLU A 18 9.44 31.27 -5.26
CA GLU A 18 9.04 30.04 -5.99
C GLU A 18 10.04 29.35 -6.94
N SER A 19 10.40 28.09 -6.62
CA SER A 19 10.29 26.94 -7.54
C SER A 19 10.54 25.61 -6.81
N LYS A 20 9.48 24.80 -6.77
CA LYS A 20 9.39 23.33 -6.90
C LYS A 20 10.53 22.45 -6.37
N GLY A 21 10.13 21.50 -5.51
CA GLY A 21 10.49 20.10 -5.76
C GLY A 21 11.04 19.34 -4.56
N VAL A 22 10.34 18.25 -4.24
CA VAL A 22 10.78 17.09 -3.46
C VAL A 22 10.73 17.26 -1.94
N ILE A 23 9.54 17.05 -1.39
CA ILE A 23 9.36 16.63 0.00
C ILE A 23 10.14 15.32 0.16
N PRO A 24 11.12 15.22 1.08
CA PRO A 24 11.77 13.95 1.33
C PRO A 24 10.75 13.03 1.98
N VAL A 25 10.42 11.91 1.31
CA VAL A 25 9.65 10.81 1.87
C VAL A 25 10.37 10.34 3.12
N LYS A 26 9.89 10.78 4.29
CA LYS A 26 10.35 10.27 5.58
C LYS A 26 10.03 8.78 5.60
N ARG A 27 11.05 7.94 5.40
CA ARG A 27 11.04 6.55 5.85
C ARG A 27 10.85 6.58 7.36
N ILE A 28 9.61 6.40 7.81
CA ILE A 28 9.29 6.21 9.21
C ILE A 28 9.90 4.86 9.60
N LYS A 29 10.86 4.89 10.52
CA LYS A 29 11.36 3.70 11.20
C LYS A 29 10.23 3.22 12.11
N LYS A 30 9.70 2.02 11.83
CA LYS A 30 8.73 1.31 12.66
C LYS A 30 9.42 0.80 13.93
N GLU A 31 9.17 1.45 15.06
CA GLU A 31 9.04 0.72 16.34
C GLU A 31 7.53 0.45 16.46
N GLU A 32 7.11 -0.80 16.21
CA GLU A 32 5.70 -1.19 16.28
C GLU A 32 5.38 -1.71 17.68
N ASP A 33 4.55 -0.95 18.38
CA ASP A 33 3.64 -1.50 19.38
C ASP A 33 2.64 -2.42 18.64
N SER A 34 2.64 -3.72 18.92
CA SER A 34 1.93 -4.74 18.12
C SER A 34 0.40 -4.63 18.17
N ASP A 35 -0.13 -3.79 19.05
CA ASP A 35 -1.57 -3.60 19.26
C ASP A 35 -2.16 -2.45 18.43
N GLU A 36 -1.36 -1.66 17.70
CA GLU A 36 -1.90 -0.55 16.92
C GLU A 36 -2.51 -1.03 15.59
N ARG A 37 -3.82 -0.82 15.43
CA ARG A 37 -4.55 -1.08 14.17
C ARG A 37 -4.11 -0.11 13.10
N ILE A 38 -4.03 -0.59 11.86
CA ILE A 38 -3.72 0.25 10.71
C ILE A 38 -4.89 1.21 10.48
N ALA A 39 -4.61 2.51 10.61
CA ALA A 39 -5.57 3.55 10.35
C ALA A 39 -5.34 4.24 9.00
N VAL A 40 -6.43 4.67 8.38
CA VAL A 40 -6.47 5.47 7.16
C VAL A 40 -7.21 6.76 7.46
N ILE A 41 -6.60 7.88 7.10
CA ILE A 41 -7.24 9.20 7.18
C ILE A 41 -8.04 9.39 5.89
N CYS A 42 -9.34 9.61 6.03
CA CYS A 42 -10.28 9.86 4.93
C CYS A 42 -10.07 11.25 4.31
N GLN A 43 -10.68 11.50 3.16
CA GLN A 43 -10.58 12.78 2.46
C GLN A 43 -11.18 13.94 3.26
N ASP A 44 -12.25 13.69 4.02
CA ASP A 44 -12.88 14.68 4.91
C ASP A 44 -12.14 14.91 6.24
N GLY A 45 -11.05 14.16 6.48
CA GLY A 45 -10.25 14.19 7.70
C GLY A 45 -10.72 13.24 8.80
N SER A 46 -11.81 12.49 8.60
CA SER A 46 -12.21 11.40 9.48
C SER A 46 -11.20 10.25 9.46
N ARG A 47 -11.31 9.30 10.41
CA ARG A 47 -10.37 8.19 10.57
C ARG A 47 -11.11 6.86 10.48
N LEU A 48 -10.62 5.99 9.61
CA LEU A 48 -11.03 4.60 9.54
C LEU A 48 -9.92 3.68 10.03
N GLU A 49 -10.30 2.62 10.72
CA GLU A 49 -9.36 1.61 11.23
C GLU A 49 -9.69 0.24 10.64
N LEU A 50 -8.67 -0.40 10.06
CA LEU A 50 -8.78 -1.81 9.70
C LEU A 50 -8.93 -2.66 10.96
N SER A 51 -9.56 -3.82 10.83
CA SER A 51 -9.61 -4.79 11.92
C SER A 51 -8.21 -5.22 12.36
N GLN A 52 -8.12 -5.77 13.58
CA GLN A 52 -6.85 -6.28 14.10
C GLN A 52 -6.27 -7.35 13.17
N GLU A 53 -7.09 -8.32 12.77
CA GLU A 53 -6.69 -9.41 11.89
C GLU A 53 -6.20 -8.90 10.52
N ALA A 54 -6.87 -7.89 9.95
CA ALA A 54 -6.41 -7.27 8.70
C ALA A 54 -5.07 -6.56 8.88
N SER A 55 -4.91 -5.87 10.01
CA SER A 55 -3.67 -5.18 10.36
C SER A 55 -2.50 -6.16 10.52
N ASP A 56 -2.72 -7.23 11.28
CA ASP A 56 -1.75 -8.30 11.50
C ASP A 56 -1.31 -8.96 10.19
N GLN A 57 -2.25 -9.22 9.28
CA GLN A 57 -1.94 -9.83 7.98
C GLN A 57 -1.27 -8.87 6.99
N LEU A 58 -1.49 -7.55 7.08
CA LEU A 58 -0.88 -6.57 6.19
C LEU A 58 0.53 -6.14 6.60
N ARG A 59 0.80 -5.99 7.91
CA ARG A 59 2.09 -5.48 8.43
C ARG A 59 3.35 -6.17 7.86
N PRO A 60 3.37 -7.50 7.60
CA PRO A 60 4.54 -8.17 7.05
C PRO A 60 4.81 -7.86 5.57
N HIS A 61 3.93 -7.11 4.90
CA HIS A 61 3.97 -6.87 3.47
C HIS A 61 4.26 -5.40 3.15
N ASN A 62 4.86 -5.17 1.99
CA ASN A 62 5.01 -3.83 1.46
C ASN A 62 3.69 -3.42 0.81
N TYR A 63 3.03 -2.40 1.37
CA TYR A 63 1.76 -1.90 0.88
C TYR A 63 1.70 -0.37 0.96
N ARG A 64 0.77 0.21 0.20
CA ARG A 64 0.45 1.63 0.25
C ARG A 64 -1.05 1.88 0.12
N PHE A 65 -1.48 3.02 0.64
CA PHE A 65 -2.77 3.62 0.31
C PHE A 65 -2.54 4.66 -0.77
N ASP A 66 -3.27 4.54 -1.88
CA ASP A 66 -3.16 5.48 -2.97
C ASP A 66 -4.07 6.69 -2.71
N PRO A 67 -3.56 7.93 -2.76
CA PRO A 67 -4.36 9.14 -2.54
C PRO A 67 -5.62 9.24 -3.40
N GLU A 68 -5.61 8.67 -4.62
CA GLU A 68 -6.77 8.68 -5.51
C GLU A 68 -7.90 7.75 -5.05
N PHE A 69 -7.60 6.80 -4.15
CA PHE A 69 -8.51 5.77 -3.67
C PHE A 69 -8.72 5.79 -2.16
N ILE A 70 -8.33 6.88 -1.49
CA ILE A 70 -8.62 7.11 -0.06
C ILE A 70 -10.15 7.23 0.13
N PRO A 71 -10.75 6.60 1.16
CA PRO A 71 -12.16 6.74 1.50
C PRO A 71 -12.59 8.20 1.70
N ILE A 72 -13.85 8.50 1.38
CA ILE A 72 -14.37 9.87 1.45
C ILE A 72 -14.61 10.28 2.92
N SER A 73 -15.28 9.41 3.68
CA SER A 73 -15.65 9.57 5.09
C SER A 73 -15.56 8.25 5.86
N ASP A 74 -15.80 8.29 7.16
CA ASP A 74 -15.87 7.13 8.07
C ASP A 74 -17.14 6.27 7.89
N ASP A 75 -18.08 6.68 7.04
CA ASP A 75 -19.21 5.85 6.61
C ASP A 75 -18.79 4.74 5.62
N CYS A 76 -17.58 4.80 5.07
CA CYS A 76 -17.10 3.80 4.11
C CYS A 76 -16.86 2.46 4.82
N THR A 77 -17.34 1.36 4.23
CA THR A 77 -17.25 0.02 4.84
C THR A 77 -16.04 -0.78 4.38
N GLU A 78 -15.27 -0.26 3.42
CA GLU A 78 -14.15 -0.96 2.78
C GLU A 78 -13.01 0.02 2.47
N ILE A 79 -11.79 -0.50 2.55
CA ILE A 79 -10.56 0.24 2.25
C ILE A 79 -9.81 -0.45 1.13
N GLN A 80 -9.22 0.36 0.24
CA GLN A 80 -8.43 -0.12 -0.87
C GLN A 80 -6.94 -0.03 -0.56
N VAL A 81 -6.25 -1.16 -0.73
CA VAL A 81 -4.83 -1.32 -0.39
C VAL A 81 -4.08 -1.82 -1.61
N PHE A 82 -2.96 -1.17 -1.92
CA PHE A 82 -2.09 -1.58 -3.01
C PHE A 82 -0.90 -2.34 -2.43
N ILE A 83 -0.78 -3.61 -2.79
CA ILE A 83 0.32 -4.47 -2.35
C ILE A 83 1.43 -4.39 -3.38
N GLU A 84 2.56 -3.85 -2.95
CA GLU A 84 3.73 -3.66 -3.79
C GLU A 84 4.39 -5.00 -4.12
N ASN A 85 4.98 -5.06 -5.31
CA ASN A 85 5.75 -6.21 -5.78
C ASN A 85 7.21 -5.80 -5.95
N ASP A 86 8.13 -6.63 -5.46
CA ASP A 86 9.57 -6.38 -5.56
C ASP A 86 10.10 -6.67 -6.98
N ILE A 87 9.29 -7.29 -7.83
CA ILE A 87 9.64 -7.62 -9.22
C ILE A 87 9.35 -6.44 -10.13
N LEU A 88 10.38 -6.02 -10.88
CA LEU A 88 10.28 -4.97 -11.89
C LEU A 88 9.18 -5.30 -12.92
N LEU A 89 8.42 -4.27 -13.29
CA LEU A 89 7.35 -4.31 -14.29
C LEU A 89 6.11 -5.13 -13.89
N VAL A 90 6.08 -5.72 -12.69
CA VAL A 90 4.85 -6.29 -12.13
C VAL A 90 4.10 -5.20 -11.38
N PRO A 91 2.85 -4.88 -11.75
CA PRO A 91 2.12 -3.82 -11.08
C PRO A 91 1.74 -4.23 -9.64
N PRO A 92 1.44 -3.25 -8.77
CA PRO A 92 0.88 -3.53 -7.46
C PRO A 92 -0.48 -4.25 -7.58
N LEU A 93 -0.73 -5.18 -6.66
CA LEU A 93 -2.04 -5.83 -6.53
C LEU A 93 -2.97 -4.94 -5.73
N ARG A 94 -4.12 -4.58 -6.30
CA ARG A 94 -5.16 -3.84 -5.60
C ARG A 94 -6.11 -4.78 -4.86
N LEU A 95 -6.11 -4.66 -3.55
CA LEU A 95 -6.94 -5.39 -2.61
C LEU A 95 -8.02 -4.47 -2.05
N VAL A 96 -9.23 -5.00 -1.90
CA VAL A 96 -10.33 -4.36 -1.18
C VAL A 96 -10.55 -5.13 0.12
N ILE A 97 -10.43 -4.42 1.23
CA ILE A 97 -10.47 -4.96 2.59
C ILE A 97 -11.66 -4.34 3.32
N PRO A 98 -12.70 -5.12 3.64
CA PRO A 98 -13.80 -4.67 4.48
C PRO A 98 -13.33 -4.33 5.90
N LEU A 99 -13.94 -3.32 6.51
CA LEU A 99 -13.62 -2.93 7.90
C LEU A 99 -13.96 -4.03 8.91
N ASN A 100 -14.97 -4.85 8.62
CA ASN A 100 -15.36 -5.98 9.46
C ASN A 100 -14.63 -7.29 9.11
N TYR A 101 -13.52 -7.25 8.38
CA TYR A 101 -12.68 -8.43 8.15
C TYR A 101 -12.28 -9.09 9.50
N PRO A 102 -12.32 -10.43 9.65
CA PRO A 102 -12.51 -11.44 8.61
C PRO A 102 -13.96 -11.90 8.37
N GLU A 103 -14.96 -11.26 8.97
CA GLU A 103 -16.38 -11.62 8.76
C GLU A 103 -16.77 -11.46 7.29
N SER A 104 -16.47 -10.27 6.74
CA SER A 104 -16.46 -10.05 5.31
C SER A 104 -15.08 -10.36 4.75
N LYS A 105 -15.09 -11.01 3.60
CA LYS A 105 -13.91 -11.54 2.93
C LYS A 105 -13.19 -10.46 2.14
N ALA A 106 -11.85 -10.45 2.19
CA ALA A 106 -11.07 -9.60 1.31
C ALA A 106 -11.26 -10.01 -0.16
N SER A 107 -11.15 -9.04 -1.07
CA SER A 107 -11.35 -9.28 -2.50
C SER A 107 -10.31 -8.56 -3.35
N ILE A 108 -10.07 -9.12 -4.53
CA ILE A 108 -9.13 -8.56 -5.50
C ILE A 108 -9.89 -7.63 -6.41
N TRP A 109 -9.41 -6.39 -6.56
CA TRP A 109 -9.95 -5.48 -7.55
C TRP A 109 -9.36 -5.81 -8.92
N ARG A 110 -10.22 -6.21 -9.86
CA ARG A 110 -9.82 -6.63 -11.22
C ARG A 110 -9.91 -5.46 -12.21
N ASP A 111 -9.06 -4.45 -12.03
CA ASP A 111 -8.93 -3.39 -13.02
C ASP A 111 -7.93 -3.75 -14.14
N ARG A 112 -7.94 -2.94 -15.21
CA ARG A 112 -7.04 -3.16 -16.35
C ARG A 112 -5.56 -2.95 -16.00
N TRP A 113 -5.25 -2.23 -14.92
CA TRP A 113 -3.88 -1.87 -14.54
C TRP A 113 -3.21 -2.98 -13.72
N SER A 114 -3.92 -3.55 -12.75
CA SER A 114 -3.41 -4.65 -11.92
C SER A 114 -3.65 -6.02 -12.55
N TYR A 115 -4.67 -6.18 -13.40
CA TYR A 115 -5.08 -7.49 -13.94
C TYR A 115 -5.21 -7.57 -15.47
N GLY A 116 -5.30 -6.45 -16.18
CA GLY A 116 -5.68 -6.46 -17.61
C GLY A 116 -4.58 -6.23 -18.64
N GLY A 117 -3.32 -6.07 -18.20
CA GLY A 117 -2.19 -5.90 -19.12
C GLY A 117 -1.90 -7.19 -19.91
N VAL A 118 -1.67 -7.07 -21.22
CA VAL A 118 -1.31 -8.22 -22.10
C VAL A 118 -0.08 -8.96 -21.58
N ASN A 119 0.86 -8.25 -20.96
CA ASN A 119 2.07 -8.81 -20.36
C ASN A 119 1.86 -9.51 -19.00
N LEU A 120 0.63 -9.54 -18.47
CA LEU A 120 0.29 -10.13 -17.17
C LEU A 120 -0.48 -11.44 -17.30
N ILE A 121 -0.80 -11.90 -18.52
CA ILE A 121 -1.64 -13.09 -18.73
C ILE A 121 -1.05 -14.32 -18.01
N ASP A 122 0.25 -14.54 -18.12
CA ASP A 122 0.92 -15.67 -17.47
C ASP A 122 0.91 -15.54 -15.95
N ILE A 123 1.15 -14.33 -15.43
CA ILE A 123 1.13 -14.06 -13.98
C ILE A 123 -0.28 -14.30 -13.44
N ASN A 124 -1.30 -13.74 -14.09
CA ASN A 124 -2.70 -13.89 -13.71
C ASN A 124 -3.14 -15.35 -13.76
N THR A 125 -2.76 -16.08 -14.80
CA THR A 125 -3.05 -17.53 -14.90
C THR A 125 -2.44 -18.29 -13.73
N GLN A 126 -1.19 -17.98 -13.37
CA GLN A 126 -0.50 -18.62 -12.25
C GLN A 126 -1.04 -18.19 -10.89
N PHE A 127 -1.53 -16.96 -10.79
CA PHE A 127 -2.16 -16.39 -9.62
C PHE A 127 -3.52 -17.04 -9.36
N ASP A 128 -4.40 -17.08 -10.36
CA ASP A 128 -5.72 -17.73 -10.28
C ASP A 128 -5.58 -19.22 -9.90
N LYS A 129 -4.62 -19.94 -10.50
CA LYS A 129 -4.33 -21.33 -10.14
C LYS A 129 -3.96 -21.49 -8.67
N ARG A 130 -3.04 -20.65 -8.16
CA ARG A 130 -2.59 -20.70 -6.76
C ARG A 130 -3.71 -20.36 -5.80
N LEU A 131 -4.47 -19.31 -6.12
CA LEU A 131 -5.56 -18.84 -5.28
C LEU A 131 -6.67 -19.89 -5.17
N ASN A 132 -7.00 -20.59 -6.27
CA ASN A 132 -7.97 -21.70 -6.27
C ASN A 132 -7.50 -22.93 -5.47
N MET A 133 -6.20 -23.08 -5.25
CA MET A 133 -5.62 -24.15 -4.43
C MET A 133 -5.43 -23.74 -2.95
N ALA A 134 -5.58 -22.45 -2.63
CA ALA A 134 -5.39 -21.94 -1.28
C ALA A 134 -6.51 -22.42 -0.35
N ARG A 135 -6.16 -22.72 0.91
CA ARG A 135 -7.11 -23.15 1.93
C ARG A 135 -8.16 -22.09 2.24
N ASN A 136 -7.75 -20.82 2.20
CA ASN A 136 -8.63 -19.67 2.34
C ASN A 136 -8.27 -18.63 1.28
N CYS A 137 -8.84 -18.78 0.08
CA CYS A 137 -8.62 -17.90 -1.08
C CYS A 137 -9.10 -16.45 -0.88
N ARG A 138 -9.53 -16.10 0.34
CA ARG A 138 -10.14 -14.83 0.72
C ARG A 138 -9.47 -14.19 1.94
N SER A 139 -8.43 -14.82 2.48
CA SER A 139 -7.55 -14.16 3.46
C SER A 139 -6.56 -13.25 2.75
N ILE A 140 -6.19 -12.16 3.41
CA ILE A 140 -5.22 -11.20 2.88
C ILE A 140 -3.87 -11.90 2.63
N THR A 141 -3.40 -12.69 3.59
CA THR A 141 -2.13 -13.42 3.49
C THR A 141 -2.08 -14.38 2.30
N GLU A 142 -3.12 -15.18 2.06
CA GLU A 142 -3.14 -16.14 0.95
C GLU A 142 -3.21 -15.42 -0.40
N ILE A 143 -4.01 -14.36 -0.50
CA ILE A 143 -4.09 -13.53 -1.70
C ILE A 143 -2.72 -12.95 -2.04
N ILE A 144 -2.04 -12.34 -1.06
CA ILE A 144 -0.73 -11.72 -1.27
C ILE A 144 0.34 -12.76 -1.62
N ASN A 145 0.38 -13.88 -0.90
CA ASN A 145 1.34 -14.95 -1.16
C ASN A 145 1.15 -15.55 -2.55
N ALA A 146 -0.09 -15.82 -2.96
CA ALA A 146 -0.38 -16.33 -4.29
C ALA A 146 0.08 -15.36 -5.38
N TRP A 147 -0.11 -14.05 -5.20
CA TRP A 147 0.36 -13.02 -6.14
C TRP A 147 1.89 -12.98 -6.26
N LYS A 148 2.60 -12.93 -5.13
CA LYS A 148 4.07 -12.93 -5.09
C LYS A 148 4.65 -14.18 -5.74
N LEU A 149 4.11 -15.36 -5.42
CA LEU A 149 4.55 -16.63 -5.99
C LEU A 149 4.25 -16.75 -7.49
N ALA A 150 3.11 -16.24 -7.95
CA ALA A 150 2.79 -16.20 -9.37
C ALA A 150 3.75 -15.30 -10.14
N SER A 151 4.06 -14.13 -9.59
CA SER A 151 4.99 -13.16 -10.17
C SER A 151 6.41 -13.75 -10.28
N LEU A 152 6.89 -14.42 -9.23
CA LEU A 152 8.19 -15.10 -9.23
C LEU A 152 8.27 -16.25 -10.26
N HIS A 153 7.16 -16.94 -10.49
CA HIS A 153 7.13 -18.09 -11.40
C HIS A 153 7.36 -17.68 -12.86
N VAL A 154 6.76 -16.57 -13.30
CA VAL A 154 6.89 -16.10 -14.68
C VAL A 154 8.31 -15.61 -14.98
N LEU A 155 8.99 -14.96 -14.03
CA LEU A 155 10.40 -14.58 -14.20
C LEU A 155 11.33 -15.78 -14.41
N LYS A 156 11.12 -16.86 -13.66
CA LYS A 156 11.96 -18.06 -13.77
C LYS A 156 11.82 -18.73 -15.14
N ILE A 157 10.60 -18.79 -15.67
CA ILE A 157 10.35 -19.37 -17.00
C ILE A 157 10.98 -18.50 -18.09
N GLY A 158 10.81 -17.17 -18.04
CA GLY A 158 11.41 -16.27 -19.03
C GLY A 158 12.94 -16.31 -19.07
N SER A 159 13.57 -16.61 -17.93
CA SER A 159 15.03 -16.77 -17.84
C SER A 159 15.51 -18.11 -18.43
N SER A 160 14.71 -19.18 -18.28
CA SER A 160 15.04 -20.50 -18.82
C SER A 160 14.77 -20.61 -20.33
N SER A 161 13.82 -19.86 -20.88
CA SER A 161 13.50 -19.88 -22.32
C SER A 161 14.41 -19.00 -23.19
N ALA A 162 15.23 -18.13 -22.59
CA ALA A 162 16.18 -17.27 -23.31
C ALA A 162 17.55 -17.94 -23.58
N SER A 163 17.70 -19.23 -23.24
CA SER A 163 18.97 -19.96 -23.28
C SER A 163 19.04 -21.04 -24.39
N THR A 164 18.19 -20.97 -25.42
CA THR A 164 18.18 -21.87 -26.59
C THR A 164 18.22 -21.06 -27.86
#